data_AF-A0A8I1ZK36-F1
#
_entry.id   AF-A0A8I1ZK36-F1
#
_cell.length_a   1.000
_cell.length_b   1.000
_cell.length_c   1.000
_cell.angle_alpha   90.00
_cell.angle_beta   90.00
_cell.angle_gamma   90.00
#
_symmetry.space_group_name_H-M   'P 1'
#
loop_
_entity.id
_entity.type
_entity.pdbx_description
1 polymer ?
#
loop_
_entity_poly.entity_id
_entity_poly.type
_entity_poly.pdbx_seq_one_letter_code
_entity_poly.pdbx_strand_id
1 'polypeptide(L)'
;MRSSDSPSHAVFLDRDDTLIRDTGYLSDPDGVELLPGSVEALRLLNRAGVPAIVVTNQSGIARGLFDEKTLHVIHARLLKMLRMEGVRIDALYYCPHHPEGTIERYRMTCPCRKPEP
;
A
#
# COMPACT_ATOMS: atom_id res chain seq x y z
N MET A 1 -26.91 -4.68 -25.38
CA MET A 1 -27.08 -4.27 -23.97
C MET A 1 -25.76 -4.50 -23.27
N ARG A 2 -24.93 -3.47 -23.09
CA ARG A 2 -23.67 -3.60 -22.33
C ARG A 2 -24.05 -3.44 -20.86
N SER A 3 -23.87 -4.48 -20.03
CA SER A 3 -23.99 -4.33 -18.58
C SER A 3 -22.92 -3.35 -18.11
N SER A 4 -23.36 -2.20 -17.59
CA SER A 4 -22.54 -1.07 -17.17
C SER A 4 -22.06 -1.23 -15.72
N ASP A 5 -21.52 -2.39 -15.36
CA ASP A 5 -21.24 -2.76 -13.96
C ASP A 5 -19.79 -2.52 -13.52
N SER A 6 -19.02 -1.75 -14.29
CA SER A 6 -17.70 -1.28 -13.84
C SER A 6 -17.87 -0.09 -12.89
N PRO A 7 -17.31 -0.12 -11.67
CA PRO A 7 -17.41 0.99 -10.73
C PRO A 7 -16.87 2.28 -11.38
N SER A 8 -17.66 3.36 -11.31
CA SER A 8 -17.32 4.65 -11.93
C SER A 8 -16.24 5.44 -11.20
N HIS A 9 -15.90 5.02 -9.98
CA HIS A 9 -14.96 5.69 -9.09
C HIS A 9 -14.19 4.64 -8.26
N ALA A 10 -12.98 4.99 -7.86
CA ALA A 10 -12.17 4.25 -6.90
C ALA A 10 -11.49 5.23 -5.94
N VAL A 11 -11.14 4.76 -4.75
CA VAL A 11 -10.37 5.54 -3.77
C VAL A 11 -8.96 4.98 -3.69
N PHE A 12 -7.98 5.83 -3.99
CA PHE A 12 -6.58 5.52 -3.86
C PHE A 12 -6.08 6.01 -2.50
N LEU A 13 -5.42 5.13 -1.76
CA LEU A 13 -4.96 5.36 -0.40
C LEU A 13 -3.45 5.17 -0.35
N ASP A 14 -2.75 6.01 0.43
CA ASP A 14 -1.39 5.65 0.84
C ASP A 14 -1.44 4.52 1.88
N ARG A 15 -0.28 3.93 2.18
CA ARG A 15 -0.11 2.93 3.22
C ARG A 15 0.37 3.54 4.53
N ASP A 16 1.58 4.09 4.50
CA ASP A 16 2.27 4.64 5.67
C ASP A 16 1.67 6.00 6.02
N ASP A 17 1.35 6.22 7.31
CA ASP A 17 0.62 7.38 7.84
C ASP A 17 -0.79 7.59 7.25
N THR A 18 -1.40 6.52 6.70
CA THR A 18 -2.80 6.54 6.21
C THR A 18 -3.56 5.30 6.66
N LEU A 19 -3.02 4.11 6.40
CA LEU A 19 -3.58 2.85 6.90
C LEU A 19 -2.84 2.33 8.11
N ILE A 20 -1.52 2.52 8.15
CA ILE A 20 -0.65 2.06 9.23
C ILE A 20 0.23 3.18 9.76
N ARG A 21 0.69 3.05 10.99
CA ARG A 21 1.68 3.98 11.57
C ARG A 21 2.95 3.99 10.72
N ASP A 22 3.42 5.18 10.37
CA ASP A 22 4.73 5.34 9.74
C ASP A 22 5.86 5.20 10.78
N THR A 23 6.87 4.41 10.42
CA THR A 23 8.09 4.18 11.21
C THR A 23 9.35 4.66 10.46
N GLY A 24 9.16 5.41 9.36
CA GLY A 24 10.19 5.83 8.42
C GLY A 24 10.53 4.74 7.40
N TYR A 25 10.93 3.56 7.88
CA TYR A 25 11.22 2.40 7.05
C TYR A 25 10.78 1.11 7.74
N LEU A 26 9.48 0.84 7.70
CA LEU A 26 8.92 -0.39 8.22
C LEU A 26 9.57 -1.60 7.51
N SER A 27 10.39 -2.33 8.26
CA SER A 27 11.20 -3.47 7.78
C SER A 27 10.91 -4.75 8.57
N ASP A 28 10.12 -4.66 9.62
CA ASP A 28 9.64 -5.78 10.42
C ASP A 28 8.12 -5.92 10.27
N PRO A 29 7.60 -7.07 9.80
CA PRO A 29 6.16 -7.33 9.76
C PRO A 29 5.46 -7.16 11.11
N ASP A 30 6.11 -7.43 12.23
CA ASP A 30 5.48 -7.29 13.55
C ASP A 30 5.31 -5.81 13.96
N GLY A 31 5.97 -4.88 13.26
CA GLY A 31 5.77 -3.44 13.41
C GLY A 31 4.53 -2.88 12.71
N VAL A 32 3.74 -3.71 12.01
CA VAL A 32 2.50 -3.27 11.35
C VAL A 32 1.44 -2.93 12.41
N GLU A 33 1.11 -1.65 12.52
CA GLU A 33 0.08 -1.12 13.42
C GLU A 33 -0.96 -0.32 12.61
N LEU A 34 -2.23 -0.76 12.62
CA LEU A 34 -3.32 -0.04 11.94
C LEU A 34 -3.60 1.29 12.66
N LEU A 35 -3.79 2.37 11.89
CA LEU A 35 -4.17 3.65 12.48
C LEU A 35 -5.64 3.66 12.92
N PRO A 36 -5.97 4.48 13.94
CA PRO A 36 -7.36 4.71 14.32
C PRO A 36 -8.19 5.21 13.12
N GLY A 37 -9.35 4.60 12.89
CA GLY A 37 -10.26 5.00 11.81
C GLY A 37 -9.96 4.38 10.45
N SER A 38 -8.77 3.82 10.20
CA SER A 38 -8.44 3.19 8.90
C SER A 38 -9.39 2.04 8.56
N VAL A 39 -9.68 1.19 9.56
CA VAL A 39 -10.64 0.08 9.43
C VAL A 39 -12.05 0.58 9.14
N GLU A 40 -12.49 1.63 9.85
CA GLU A 40 -13.83 2.19 9.67
C GLU A 40 -13.99 2.82 8.27
N ALA A 41 -12.97 3.56 7.80
CA ALA A 41 -12.96 4.12 6.46
C ALA A 41 -13.03 3.03 5.38
N LEU A 42 -12.22 1.97 5.49
CA LEU A 42 -12.27 0.83 4.57
C LEU A 42 -13.63 0.14 4.60
N ARG A 43 -14.24 0.00 5.79
CA ARG A 43 -15.58 -0.58 5.93
C ARG A 43 -16.64 0.24 5.19
N LEU A 44 -16.57 1.57 5.25
CA LEU A 44 -17.46 2.45 4.50
C LEU A 44 -17.30 2.27 2.99
N LEU A 45 -16.07 2.23 2.48
CA LEU A 45 -15.79 1.99 1.06
C LEU A 45 -16.30 0.61 0.61
N ASN A 46 -16.02 -0.44 1.39
CA ASN A 46 -16.47 -1.80 1.11
C ASN A 46 -18.00 -1.91 1.07
N ARG A 47 -18.72 -1.23 1.98
CA ARG A 47 -20.20 -1.20 1.99
C ARG A 47 -20.79 -0.40 0.84
N ALA A 48 -20.12 0.67 0.43
CA ALA A 48 -20.52 1.49 -0.70
C ALA A 48 -20.21 0.83 -2.07
N GLY A 49 -19.53 -0.32 -2.09
CA GLY A 49 -19.10 -0.96 -3.34
C GLY A 49 -18.02 -0.16 -4.08
N VAL A 50 -17.32 0.75 -3.38
CA VAL A 50 -16.25 1.57 -3.96
C VAL A 50 -14.92 0.83 -3.77
N PRO A 51 -14.15 0.58 -4.85
CA PRO A 51 -12.84 -0.05 -4.74
C PRO A 51 -11.87 0.79 -3.90
N ALA A 52 -11.22 0.15 -2.93
CA ALA A 52 -10.14 0.73 -2.13
C ALA A 52 -8.79 0.19 -2.63
N ILE A 53 -7.98 1.06 -3.24
CA ILE A 53 -6.71 0.70 -3.88
C ILE A 53 -5.57 1.36 -3.10
N VAL A 54 -4.63 0.56 -2.61
CA VAL A 54 -3.45 1.09 -1.90
C VAL A 54 -2.31 1.32 -2.90
N VAL A 55 -1.69 2.49 -2.84
CA VAL A 55 -0.54 2.90 -3.66
C VAL A 55 0.54 3.50 -2.77
N THR A 56 1.73 2.90 -2.71
CA THR A 56 2.76 3.30 -1.73
C THR A 56 4.18 3.37 -2.32
N ASN A 57 4.97 4.35 -1.86
CA ASN A 57 6.39 4.47 -2.20
C ASN A 57 7.24 3.73 -1.15
N GLN A 58 7.97 2.70 -1.54
CA GLN A 58 8.79 1.85 -0.66
C GLN A 58 10.28 2.02 -0.96
N SER A 59 10.78 3.26 -0.83
CA SER A 59 12.16 3.61 -1.16
C SER A 59 13.22 2.95 -0.28
N GLY A 60 12.82 2.35 0.86
CA GLY A 60 13.72 1.56 1.70
C GLY A 60 14.39 0.42 0.93
N ILE A 61 13.71 -0.12 -0.09
CA ILE A 61 14.27 -1.15 -0.98
C ILE A 61 15.42 -0.58 -1.82
N ALA A 62 15.22 0.54 -2.51
CA ALA A 62 16.29 1.21 -3.25
C ALA A 62 17.46 1.63 -2.37
N ARG A 63 17.20 1.96 -1.10
CA ARG A 63 18.22 2.35 -0.10
C ARG A 63 18.92 1.17 0.57
N GLY A 64 18.52 -0.08 0.27
CA GLY A 64 19.14 -1.28 0.82
C GLY A 64 18.77 -1.58 2.28
N LEU A 65 17.66 -1.03 2.77
CA LEU A 65 17.21 -1.21 4.16
C LEU A 65 16.47 -2.53 4.39
N PHE A 66 15.76 -3.01 3.36
CA PHE A 66 15.11 -4.31 3.31
C PHE A 66 14.86 -4.71 1.86
N ASP A 67 14.53 -5.98 1.60
CA ASP A 67 14.26 -6.47 0.25
C ASP A 67 12.76 -6.60 -0.05
N GLU A 68 12.42 -6.87 -1.32
CA GLU A 68 11.01 -7.06 -1.72
C GLU A 68 10.34 -8.25 -1.03
N LYS A 69 11.10 -9.28 -0.64
CA LYS A 69 10.56 -10.43 0.07
C LYS A 69 10.05 -10.00 1.44
N THR A 70 10.83 -9.22 2.18
CA THR A 70 10.41 -8.61 3.45
C THR A 70 9.19 -7.72 3.25
N LEU A 71 9.17 -6.89 2.19
CA LEU A 71 7.99 -6.07 1.87
C LEU A 71 6.73 -6.91 1.64
N HIS A 72 6.83 -8.04 0.94
CA HIS A 72 5.69 -8.95 0.73
C HIS A 72 5.18 -9.55 2.03
N VAL A 73 6.05 -9.86 2.99
CA VAL A 73 5.63 -10.35 4.32
C VAL A 73 4.91 -9.25 5.10
N ILE A 74 5.41 -8.00 5.04
CA ILE A 74 4.74 -6.84 5.65
C ILE A 74 3.34 -6.64 5.04
N HIS A 75 3.23 -6.69 3.71
CA HIS A 75 1.94 -6.58 3.02
C HIS A 75 1.00 -7.73 3.38
N ALA A 76 1.50 -8.96 3.46
CA ALA A 76 0.70 -10.11 3.89
C ALA A 76 0.19 -9.95 5.33
N ARG A 77 1.00 -9.39 6.23
CA ARG A 77 0.60 -9.08 7.61
C ARG A 77 -0.51 -8.03 7.64
N LEU A 78 -0.35 -6.92 6.92
CA LEU A 78 -1.38 -5.88 6.77
C LEU A 78 -2.70 -6.48 6.26
N LEU A 79 -2.67 -7.24 5.16
CA LEU A 79 -3.85 -7.87 4.59
C LEU A 79 -4.53 -8.84 5.56
N LYS A 80 -3.75 -9.61 6.33
CA LYS A 80 -4.26 -10.51 7.36
C LYS A 80 -4.98 -9.73 8.46
N MET A 81 -4.40 -8.64 8.95
CA MET A 81 -5.01 -7.79 9.98
C MET A 81 -6.31 -7.15 9.49
N LEU A 82 -6.32 -6.59 8.28
CA LEU A 82 -7.55 -6.03 7.68
C LEU A 82 -8.65 -7.10 7.54
N ARG A 83 -8.29 -8.31 7.11
CA ARG A 83 -9.24 -9.43 6.99
C ARG A 83 -9.81 -9.85 8.34
N MET A 84 -9.02 -9.84 9.42
CA MET A 84 -9.51 -10.12 10.77
C MET A 84 -10.56 -9.10 11.24
N GLU A 85 -10.43 -7.85 10.79
CA GLU A 85 -11.40 -6.77 11.03
C GLU A 85 -12.64 -6.79 10.10
N GLY A 86 -12.70 -7.77 9.20
CA GLY A 86 -13.79 -7.96 8.24
C GLY A 86 -13.79 -6.93 7.10
N VAL A 87 -12.67 -6.27 6.83
CA VAL A 87 -12.51 -5.31 5.73
C VAL A 87 -11.48 -5.80 4.71
N ARG A 88 -11.53 -5.25 3.50
CA ARG A 88 -10.60 -5.59 2.41
C ARG A 88 -10.17 -4.35 1.64
N ILE A 89 -9.02 -4.48 0.99
CA ILE A 89 -8.59 -3.61 -0.12
C ILE A 89 -8.66 -4.43 -1.41
N ASP A 90 -8.94 -3.76 -2.52
CA ASP A 90 -9.14 -4.38 -3.83
C ASP A 90 -7.82 -4.54 -4.59
N ALA A 91 -6.82 -3.70 -4.30
CA ALA A 91 -5.47 -3.83 -4.81
C ALA A 91 -4.43 -3.15 -3.91
N LEU A 92 -3.16 -3.58 -4.02
CA LEU A 92 -2.00 -2.95 -3.36
C LEU A 92 -0.86 -2.89 -4.36
N TYR A 93 -0.48 -1.68 -4.76
CA TYR A 93 0.67 -1.39 -5.61
C TYR A 93 1.76 -0.67 -4.83
N TYR A 94 3.01 -0.92 -5.19
CA TYR A 94 4.16 -0.26 -4.59
C TYR A 94 5.23 0.13 -5.61
N CYS A 95 5.97 1.19 -5.30
CA CYS A 95 7.17 1.57 -6.04
C CYS A 95 8.42 1.36 -5.17
N PRO A 96 9.37 0.48 -5.56
CA PRO A 96 10.61 0.28 -4.81
C PRO A 96 11.71 1.30 -5.16
N HIS A 97 11.52 2.15 -6.17
CA HIS A 97 12.57 2.96 -6.80
C HIS A 97 12.87 4.28 -6.08
N HIS A 98 14.12 4.73 -6.16
CA HIS A 98 14.56 6.06 -5.73
C HIS A 98 15.83 6.47 -6.50
N PRO A 99 15.95 7.71 -7.02
CA PRO A 99 17.12 8.14 -7.82
C PRO A 99 18.43 8.11 -7.03
N GLU A 100 18.35 8.38 -5.72
CA GLU A 100 19.48 8.32 -4.77
C GLU A 100 19.61 6.96 -4.05
N GLY A 101 19.01 5.90 -4.61
CA GLY A 101 19.18 4.54 -4.06
C GLY A 101 20.63 4.07 -4.08
N THR A 102 20.96 3.09 -3.24
CA THR A 102 22.26 2.39 -3.22
C THR A 102 22.21 1.07 -4.00
N ILE A 103 21.02 0.50 -4.19
CA ILE A 103 20.80 -0.75 -4.92
C ILE A 103 20.57 -0.46 -6.41
N GLU A 104 21.51 -0.84 -7.26
CA GLU A 104 21.55 -0.46 -8.68
C GLU A 104 20.25 -0.74 -9.43
N ARG A 105 19.66 -1.93 -9.24
CA ARG A 105 18.40 -2.31 -9.93
C ARG A 105 17.20 -1.43 -9.60
N TYR A 106 17.26 -0.67 -8.50
CA TYR A 106 16.17 0.21 -8.05
C TYR A 106 16.54 1.70 -8.10
N ARG A 107 17.79 2.01 -8.47
CA ARG A 107 18.35 3.37 -8.44
C ARG A 107 17.98 4.14 -9.72
N MET A 108 16.74 4.62 -9.77
CA MET A 108 16.23 5.33 -10.94
C MET A 108 15.07 6.26 -10.61
N THR A 109 14.82 7.21 -11.49
CA THR A 109 13.52 7.88 -11.62
C THR A 109 12.60 6.97 -12.42
N CYS A 110 11.47 6.55 -11.84
CA CYS A 110 10.44 5.77 -12.53
C CYS A 110 9.14 6.56 -12.63
N PRO A 111 8.30 6.30 -13.64
CA PRO A 111 6.94 6.84 -13.69
C PRO A 111 6.02 6.23 -12.64
N CYS A 112 6.43 5.12 -12.01
CA CYS A 112 5.65 4.41 -11.00
C CYS A 112 5.69 5.03 -9.59
N ARG A 113 6.53 6.05 -9.36
CA ARG A 113 6.79 6.63 -8.04
C ARG A 113 5.92 7.87 -7.86
N LYS A 114 5.05 7.88 -6.85
CA LYS A 114 4.29 9.09 -6.49
C LYS A 114 5.26 10.27 -6.26
N PRO A 115 5.00 11.49 -6.77
CA PRO A 115 3.70 11.97 -7.26
C PRO A 115 3.39 11.68 -8.75
N GLU A 116 4.22 10.93 -9.46
CA GLU A 116 3.85 10.44 -10.80
C GLU A 116 2.63 9.49 -10.71
N PRO A 117 1.75 9.49 -11.73
CA PRO A 117 0.50 8.72 -11.74
C PRO A 117 0.67 7.21 -11.94
#